data_AF-A0AAT9IZ94-F1
#
_entry.id   AF-A0AAT9IZ94-F1
#
_cell.length_a   1.000
_cell.length_b   1.000
_cell.length_c   1.000
_cell.angle_alpha   90.00
_cell.angle_beta   90.00
_cell.angle_gamma   90.00
#
_symmetry.space_group_name_H-M   'P 1'
#
loop_
_entity.id
_entity.type
_entity.pdbx_description
1 polymer ?
#
loop_
_entity_poly.entity_id
_entity_poly.type
_entity_poly.pdbx_seq_one_letter_code
_entity_poly.pdbx_strand_id
1 'polypeptide(L)'
;MLTDVELAAVVTFARSEVGTRYSKREAFRVVVPGPKPRTRQQFCSRFVARAFQQVGVILAEDPDYCTPDELRQSPLLIEISDITEEVSEAERLAWASRPNPILATQIATNKVLDFARTLDADIESFSDLDQAVQLHPEWDDDIAKVFRESGYLDLWKIDFEVNPWHYSLDEMAKMNRPDRMEDLRGYAIDTIKEFHSGNWRYACNVLHYEAMHKANGRTTDAQLLALYKLLTRNDEKRRNVALSWLKQFYPQEVKKNIERVEPHTDIWFSIVDRVEPRLAAIARTSISCTGSVYICSSCGDDPTNDYFLLNAAEAMPGVPMLRLCDDCVAIRRNYGEKLESI
;
A
#
# COMPACT_ATOMS: atom_id res chain seq x y z
N MET A 1 20.98 -0.52 -8.93
CA MET A 1 19.96 -1.25 -8.14
C MET A 1 19.31 -0.24 -7.23
N LEU A 2 17.97 -0.13 -7.27
CA LEU A 2 17.24 0.75 -6.35
C LEU A 2 17.32 0.22 -4.92
N THR A 3 17.39 1.10 -3.94
CA THR A 3 17.15 0.79 -2.54
C THR A 3 15.66 0.54 -2.29
N ASP A 4 15.32 -0.12 -1.18
CA ASP A 4 13.92 -0.38 -0.81
C ASP A 4 13.11 0.92 -0.62
N VAL A 5 13.76 1.97 -0.10
CA VAL A 5 13.16 3.30 0.10
C VAL A 5 12.84 3.95 -1.25
N GLU A 6 13.76 3.88 -2.22
CA GLU A 6 13.53 4.40 -3.56
C GLU A 6 12.43 3.62 -4.28
N LEU A 7 12.45 2.28 -4.20
CA LEU A 7 11.39 1.46 -4.79
C LEU A 7 10.02 1.79 -4.20
N ALA A 8 9.92 1.96 -2.88
CA ALA A 8 8.68 2.36 -2.22
C ALA A 8 8.18 3.72 -2.72
N ALA A 9 9.08 4.68 -2.97
CA ALA A 9 8.71 5.99 -3.52
C ALA A 9 8.17 5.91 -4.95
N VAL A 10 8.81 5.10 -5.83
CA VAL A 10 8.33 4.84 -7.19
C VAL A 10 6.93 4.22 -7.16
N VAL A 11 6.71 3.23 -6.29
CA VAL A 11 5.40 2.57 -6.12
C VAL A 11 4.34 3.54 -5.57
N THR A 12 4.70 4.40 -4.61
CA THR A 12 3.77 5.41 -4.08
C THR A 12 3.34 6.39 -5.17
N PHE A 13 4.28 6.89 -5.98
CA PHE A 13 3.93 7.73 -7.13
C PHE A 13 3.02 7.00 -8.13
N ALA A 14 3.34 5.74 -8.46
CA ALA A 14 2.53 4.95 -9.37
C ALA A 14 1.08 4.83 -8.88
N ARG A 15 0.89 4.67 -7.56
CA ARG A 15 -0.43 4.58 -6.93
C ARG A 15 -1.19 5.91 -6.90
N SER A 16 -0.51 7.05 -6.73
CA SER A 16 -1.18 8.37 -6.70
C SER A 16 -1.76 8.78 -8.05
N GLU A 17 -1.32 8.17 -9.15
CA GLU A 17 -1.80 8.44 -10.50
C GLU A 17 -2.96 7.51 -10.94
N VAL A 18 -3.45 6.64 -10.04
CA VAL A 18 -4.60 5.78 -10.34
C VAL A 18 -5.84 6.65 -10.58
N GLY A 19 -6.45 6.47 -11.75
CA GLY A 19 -7.64 7.23 -12.16
C GLY A 19 -7.36 8.50 -12.96
N THR A 20 -6.09 8.94 -13.06
CA THR A 20 -5.67 10.05 -13.92
C THR A 20 -6.05 9.78 -15.37
N ARG A 21 -6.65 10.77 -16.07
CA ARG A 21 -7.08 10.57 -17.46
C ARG A 21 -5.89 10.31 -18.38
N TYR A 22 -6.14 9.45 -19.37
CA TYR A 22 -5.16 9.17 -20.41
C TYR A 22 -5.23 10.20 -21.55
N SER A 23 -4.11 10.86 -21.86
CA SER A 23 -4.01 11.84 -22.95
C SER A 23 -3.51 11.20 -24.24
N LYS A 24 -4.44 10.77 -25.09
CA LYS A 24 -4.09 10.27 -26.45
C LYS A 24 -3.43 11.36 -27.30
N ARG A 25 -3.84 12.62 -27.12
CA ARG A 25 -3.29 13.76 -27.86
C ARG A 25 -1.82 14.00 -27.51
N GLU A 26 -1.46 13.97 -26.23
CA GLU A 26 -0.07 14.13 -25.81
C GLU A 26 0.79 12.91 -26.14
N ALA A 27 0.25 11.70 -26.02
CA ALA A 27 0.93 10.48 -26.45
C ALA A 27 1.32 10.53 -27.94
N PHE A 28 0.42 11.02 -28.80
CA PHE A 28 0.72 11.21 -30.22
C PHE A 28 1.75 12.32 -30.47
N ARG A 29 1.75 13.40 -29.67
CA ARG A 29 2.72 14.51 -29.80
C ARG A 29 4.15 14.12 -29.50
N VAL A 30 4.38 12.99 -28.82
CA VAL A 30 5.75 12.51 -28.55
C VAL A 30 6.53 12.35 -29.86
N VAL A 31 5.88 11.83 -30.92
CA VAL A 31 6.50 11.54 -32.22
C VAL A 31 6.38 12.69 -33.23
N VAL A 32 5.77 13.81 -32.85
CA VAL A 32 5.53 14.96 -33.74
C VAL A 32 6.42 16.13 -33.33
N PRO A 33 7.15 16.77 -34.27
CA PRO A 33 7.93 17.96 -33.96
C PRO A 33 7.02 19.14 -33.65
N GLY A 34 7.42 19.97 -32.67
CA GLY A 34 6.72 21.20 -32.32
C GLY A 34 6.57 21.39 -30.81
N PRO A 35 5.78 22.39 -30.38
CA PRO A 35 5.54 22.65 -28.97
C PRO A 35 4.86 21.47 -28.27
N LYS A 36 5.37 21.11 -27.11
CA LYS A 36 4.86 20.02 -26.27
C LYS A 36 4.32 20.58 -24.93
N PRO A 37 3.18 21.31 -24.94
CA PRO A 37 2.61 21.86 -23.72
C PRO A 37 1.97 20.77 -22.87
N ARG A 38 2.50 20.62 -21.65
CA ARG A 38 2.12 19.57 -20.71
C ARG A 38 0.79 19.83 -20.02
N THR A 39 -0.07 18.83 -20.00
CA THR A 39 -1.25 18.79 -19.11
C THR A 39 -0.98 17.91 -17.88
N ARG A 40 -1.91 17.88 -16.92
CA ARG A 40 -1.85 16.98 -15.76
C ARG A 40 -2.23 15.52 -16.09
N GLN A 41 -2.71 15.26 -17.31
CA GLN A 41 -3.04 13.92 -17.78
C GLN A 41 -1.78 13.08 -18.02
N GLN A 42 -1.96 11.77 -18.08
CA GLN A 42 -0.87 10.80 -18.23
C GLN A 42 -0.95 10.06 -19.56
N PHE A 43 0.16 9.44 -19.95
CA PHE A 43 0.19 8.36 -20.91
C PHE A 43 1.29 7.36 -20.53
N CYS A 44 1.31 6.19 -21.14
CA CYS A 44 2.07 5.03 -20.66
C CYS A 44 3.55 5.33 -20.40
N SER A 45 4.28 5.85 -21.37
CA SER A 45 5.72 6.12 -21.24
C SER A 45 6.02 7.29 -20.32
N ARG A 46 5.24 8.39 -20.36
CA ARG A 46 5.35 9.50 -19.39
C ARG A 46 5.21 8.99 -17.96
N PHE A 47 4.17 8.19 -17.70
CA PHE A 47 3.88 7.65 -16.39
C PHE A 47 5.08 6.88 -15.82
N VAL A 48 5.64 5.95 -16.62
CA VAL A 48 6.82 5.17 -16.23
C VAL A 48 8.03 6.07 -16.01
N ALA A 49 8.35 6.95 -16.96
CA ALA A 49 9.51 7.83 -16.85
C ALA A 49 9.45 8.72 -15.60
N ARG A 50 8.29 9.33 -15.33
CA ARG A 50 8.10 10.19 -14.16
C ARG A 50 8.15 9.43 -12.85
N ALA A 51 7.64 8.20 -12.80
CA ALA A 51 7.69 7.37 -11.59
C ALA A 51 9.13 7.15 -11.13
N PHE A 52 10.02 6.78 -12.06
CA PHE A 52 11.45 6.60 -11.76
C PHE A 52 12.19 7.93 -11.57
N GLN A 53 11.79 9.00 -12.25
CA GLN A 53 12.39 10.33 -12.05
C GLN A 53 12.21 10.84 -10.61
N GLN A 54 11.14 10.46 -9.90
CA GLN A 54 10.93 10.85 -8.50
C GLN A 54 12.10 10.47 -7.58
N VAL A 55 12.86 9.44 -7.95
CA VAL A 55 14.02 8.94 -7.20
C VAL A 55 15.34 9.19 -7.95
N GLY A 56 15.34 10.14 -8.89
CA GLY A 56 16.54 10.51 -9.65
C GLY A 56 16.94 9.51 -10.75
N VAL A 57 16.14 8.48 -11.02
CA VAL A 57 16.39 7.54 -12.12
C VAL A 57 15.80 8.10 -13.41
N ILE A 58 16.69 8.57 -14.28
CA ILE A 58 16.33 9.21 -15.55
C ILE A 58 16.31 8.15 -16.65
N LEU A 59 15.13 7.56 -16.92
CA LEU A 59 14.98 6.52 -17.95
C LEU A 59 14.98 7.09 -19.38
N ALA A 60 14.56 8.35 -19.56
CA ALA A 60 14.56 9.05 -20.84
C ALA A 60 14.94 10.52 -20.61
N GLU A 61 15.48 11.20 -21.63
CA GLU A 61 15.92 12.61 -21.53
C GLU A 61 14.78 13.56 -21.14
N ASP A 62 13.60 13.37 -21.72
CA ASP A 62 12.37 14.10 -21.40
C ASP A 62 11.31 13.15 -20.81
N PRO A 63 11.17 13.08 -19.48
CA PRO A 63 10.18 12.23 -18.83
C PRO A 63 8.72 12.63 -19.09
N ASP A 64 8.47 13.86 -19.56
CA ASP A 64 7.12 14.33 -19.88
C ASP A 64 6.71 13.98 -21.32
N TYR A 65 7.68 13.75 -22.21
CA TYR A 65 7.45 13.37 -23.60
C TYR A 65 8.49 12.38 -24.14
N CYS A 66 8.37 11.13 -23.71
CA CYS A 66 9.13 10.00 -24.23
C CYS A 66 8.23 8.91 -24.84
N THR A 67 8.77 8.10 -25.73
CA THR A 67 8.15 6.92 -26.33
C THR A 67 8.45 5.68 -25.51
N PRO A 68 7.64 4.60 -25.65
CA PRO A 68 8.01 3.31 -25.08
C PRO A 68 9.36 2.77 -25.58
N ASP A 69 9.75 3.07 -26.82
CA ASP A 69 11.02 2.61 -27.38
C ASP A 69 12.22 3.34 -26.77
N GLU A 70 12.11 4.64 -26.48
CA GLU A 70 13.15 5.39 -25.75
C GLU A 70 13.37 4.82 -24.35
N LEU A 71 12.29 4.41 -23.65
CA LEU A 71 12.42 3.70 -22.38
C LEU A 71 13.13 2.36 -22.56
N ARG A 72 12.74 1.57 -23.57
CA ARG A 72 13.34 0.26 -23.87
C ARG A 72 14.84 0.36 -24.14
N GLN A 73 15.28 1.44 -24.79
CA GLN A 73 16.69 1.69 -25.12
C GLN A 73 17.50 2.29 -23.96
N SER A 74 16.87 2.56 -22.81
CA SER A 74 17.56 3.13 -21.65
C SER A 74 18.68 2.22 -21.18
N PRO A 75 19.91 2.73 -20.99
CA PRO A 75 21.04 1.93 -20.50
C PRO A 75 20.89 1.50 -19.03
N LEU A 76 19.87 2.00 -18.34
CA LEU A 76 19.55 1.66 -16.95
C LEU A 76 18.66 0.41 -16.84
N LEU A 77 18.14 -0.10 -17.96
CA LEU A 77 17.28 -1.28 -18.00
C LEU A 77 18.05 -2.48 -18.54
N ILE A 78 17.64 -3.67 -18.09
CA ILE A 78 18.15 -4.95 -18.56
C ILE A 78 17.00 -5.66 -19.26
N GLU A 79 17.22 -6.09 -20.50
CA GLU A 79 16.27 -6.92 -21.22
C GLU A 79 16.20 -8.32 -20.59
N ILE A 80 14.99 -8.74 -20.23
CA ILE A 80 14.72 -10.08 -19.69
C ILE A 80 14.04 -10.88 -20.81
N SER A 81 14.67 -11.97 -21.23
CA SER A 81 14.07 -12.90 -22.20
C SER A 81 13.02 -13.79 -21.52
N ASP A 82 12.14 -14.38 -22.34
CA ASP A 82 11.23 -15.45 -21.91
C ASP A 82 10.21 -15.03 -20.82
N ILE A 83 9.71 -13.79 -20.90
CA ILE A 83 8.72 -13.23 -19.96
C ILE A 83 7.25 -13.54 -20.35
N THR A 84 7.02 -14.43 -21.31
CA THR A 84 5.67 -14.78 -21.79
C THR A 84 5.31 -16.18 -21.36
N GLU A 85 4.09 -16.34 -20.84
CA GLU A 85 3.50 -17.63 -20.50
C GLU A 85 2.28 -17.89 -21.39
N GLU A 86 2.16 -19.10 -21.93
CA GLU A 86 1.01 -19.50 -22.73
C GLU A 86 -0.16 -19.89 -21.82
N VAL A 87 -1.28 -19.21 -21.97
CA VAL A 87 -2.50 -19.49 -21.21
C VAL A 87 -3.39 -20.43 -22.02
N SER A 88 -3.80 -21.55 -21.42
CA SER A 88 -4.70 -22.51 -22.07
C SER A 88 -6.11 -21.93 -22.27
N GLU A 89 -6.84 -22.41 -23.27
CA GLU A 89 -8.24 -21.98 -23.50
C GLU A 89 -9.14 -22.29 -22.30
N ALA A 90 -8.92 -23.42 -21.63
CA ALA A 90 -9.65 -23.80 -20.42
C ALA A 90 -9.42 -22.79 -19.28
N GLU A 91 -8.17 -22.36 -19.09
CA GLU A 91 -7.83 -21.34 -18.11
C GLU A 91 -8.42 -19.97 -18.47
N ARG A 92 -8.34 -19.58 -19.76
CA ARG A 92 -8.95 -18.33 -20.24
C ARG A 92 -10.45 -18.26 -19.96
N LEU A 93 -11.18 -19.36 -20.23
CA LEU A 93 -12.62 -19.47 -19.95
C LEU A 93 -12.89 -19.45 -18.44
N ALA A 94 -12.06 -20.11 -17.63
CA ALA A 94 -12.17 -20.08 -16.18
C ALA A 94 -12.02 -18.65 -15.63
N TRP A 95 -11.01 -17.90 -16.10
CA TRP A 95 -10.81 -16.50 -15.72
C TRP A 95 -11.96 -15.59 -16.16
N ALA A 96 -12.47 -15.77 -17.37
CA ALA A 96 -13.60 -14.99 -17.88
C ALA A 96 -14.90 -15.17 -17.05
N SER A 97 -15.05 -16.32 -16.39
CA SER A 97 -16.20 -16.63 -15.54
C SER A 97 -16.12 -16.06 -14.12
N ARG A 98 -14.93 -15.60 -13.70
CA ARG A 98 -14.71 -15.06 -12.36
C ARG A 98 -15.11 -13.59 -12.28
N PRO A 99 -15.56 -13.11 -11.11
CA PRO A 99 -15.64 -11.68 -10.86
C PRO A 99 -14.31 -11.00 -11.17
N ASN A 100 -14.35 -9.87 -11.88
CA ASN A 100 -13.16 -9.11 -12.23
C ASN A 100 -13.00 -7.93 -11.26
N PRO A 101 -12.25 -8.09 -10.16
CA PRO A 101 -12.06 -7.01 -9.17
C PRO A 101 -11.36 -5.80 -9.78
N ILE A 102 -10.48 -6.00 -10.77
CA ILE A 102 -9.77 -4.89 -11.45
C ILE A 102 -10.77 -4.01 -12.20
N LEU A 103 -11.69 -4.63 -12.94
CA LEU A 103 -12.75 -3.89 -13.63
C LEU A 103 -13.70 -3.20 -12.64
N ALA A 104 -14.07 -3.88 -11.55
CA ALA A 104 -14.92 -3.29 -10.51
C ALA A 104 -14.25 -2.05 -9.89
N THR A 105 -12.96 -2.13 -9.54
CA THR A 105 -12.17 -0.99 -9.04
C THR A 105 -12.13 0.12 -10.07
N GLN A 106 -11.85 -0.18 -11.34
CA GLN A 106 -11.81 0.82 -12.41
C GLN A 106 -13.15 1.56 -12.55
N ILE A 107 -14.26 0.84 -12.56
CA ILE A 107 -15.62 1.42 -12.68
C ILE A 107 -15.91 2.32 -11.48
N ALA A 108 -15.68 1.84 -10.25
CA ALA A 108 -15.97 2.59 -9.04
C ALA A 108 -15.10 3.86 -8.94
N THR A 109 -13.79 3.75 -9.18
CA THR A 109 -12.86 4.89 -9.19
C THR A 109 -13.27 5.93 -10.22
N ASN A 110 -13.52 5.51 -11.47
CA ASN A 110 -13.90 6.46 -12.52
C ASN A 110 -15.25 7.11 -12.24
N LYS A 111 -16.22 6.39 -11.66
CA LYS A 111 -17.51 7.00 -11.28
C LYS A 111 -17.35 8.14 -10.27
N VAL A 112 -16.44 8.01 -9.31
CA VAL A 112 -16.14 9.09 -8.35
C VAL A 112 -15.42 10.26 -9.04
N LEU A 113 -14.36 9.98 -9.81
CA LEU A 113 -13.57 11.04 -10.45
C LEU A 113 -14.33 11.75 -11.57
N ASP A 114 -15.18 11.05 -12.32
CA ASP A 114 -16.01 11.65 -13.36
C ASP A 114 -17.04 12.60 -12.76
N PHE A 115 -17.63 12.25 -11.60
CA PHE A 115 -18.46 13.19 -10.86
C PHE A 115 -17.66 14.40 -10.38
N ALA A 116 -16.50 14.19 -9.75
CA ALA A 116 -15.64 15.28 -9.30
C ALA A 116 -15.27 16.25 -10.44
N ARG A 117 -15.01 15.70 -11.64
CA ARG A 117 -14.74 16.47 -12.86
C ARG A 117 -15.92 17.32 -13.36
N THR A 118 -17.14 17.04 -12.93
CA THR A 118 -18.29 17.92 -13.20
C THR A 118 -18.29 19.16 -12.32
N LEU A 119 -17.64 19.09 -11.15
CA LEU A 119 -17.46 20.20 -10.22
C LEU A 119 -16.22 21.04 -10.58
N ASP A 120 -15.11 20.35 -10.87
CA ASP A 120 -13.86 20.95 -11.35
C ASP A 120 -13.19 20.07 -12.41
N ALA A 121 -13.12 20.57 -13.64
CA ALA A 121 -12.58 19.86 -14.78
C ALA A 121 -11.08 19.54 -14.70
N ASP A 122 -10.34 20.19 -13.78
CA ASP A 122 -8.90 20.00 -13.59
C ASP A 122 -8.56 18.86 -12.61
N ILE A 123 -9.57 18.26 -11.94
CA ILE A 123 -9.38 17.08 -11.09
C ILE A 123 -8.98 15.88 -11.94
N GLU A 124 -7.77 15.36 -11.71
CA GLU A 124 -7.27 14.18 -12.41
C GLU A 124 -7.22 12.95 -11.51
N SER A 125 -6.82 13.08 -10.25
CA SER A 125 -6.61 11.96 -9.33
C SER A 125 -7.36 12.12 -8.00
N PHE A 126 -7.31 11.09 -7.15
CA PHE A 126 -7.85 11.21 -5.79
C PHE A 126 -7.07 12.20 -4.92
N SER A 127 -5.78 12.44 -5.19
CA SER A 127 -5.04 13.49 -4.48
C SER A 127 -5.60 14.88 -4.78
N ASP A 128 -6.04 15.12 -6.03
CA ASP A 128 -6.72 16.37 -6.40
C ASP A 128 -8.10 16.45 -5.74
N LEU A 129 -8.85 15.35 -5.73
CA LEU A 129 -10.16 15.28 -5.08
C LEU A 129 -10.08 15.53 -3.58
N ASP A 130 -9.11 14.92 -2.90
CA ASP A 130 -8.85 15.11 -1.47
C ASP A 130 -8.66 16.62 -1.18
N GLN A 131 -7.85 17.31 -1.99
CA GLN A 131 -7.64 18.75 -1.86
C GLN A 131 -8.93 19.55 -2.12
N ALA A 132 -9.67 19.19 -3.17
CA ALA A 132 -10.91 19.87 -3.56
C ALA A 132 -11.97 19.80 -2.45
N VAL A 133 -12.15 18.64 -1.80
CA VAL A 133 -13.08 18.46 -0.67
C VAL A 133 -12.75 19.39 0.51
N GLN A 134 -11.47 19.72 0.72
CA GLN A 134 -11.10 20.65 1.79
C GLN A 134 -11.40 22.09 1.42
N LEU A 135 -11.08 22.47 0.18
CA LEU A 135 -11.22 23.84 -0.33
C LEU A 135 -12.69 24.22 -0.62
N HIS A 136 -13.52 23.25 -0.98
CA HIS A 136 -14.91 23.43 -1.36
C HIS A 136 -15.85 22.63 -0.44
N PRO A 137 -16.06 23.11 0.81
CA PRO A 137 -17.03 22.53 1.75
C PRO A 137 -18.39 22.21 1.12
N GLU A 138 -18.84 23.07 0.20
CA GLU A 138 -20.13 22.97 -0.48
C GLU A 138 -20.26 21.74 -1.38
N TRP A 139 -19.16 21.08 -1.74
CA TRP A 139 -19.16 19.86 -2.56
C TRP A 139 -19.16 18.57 -1.73
N ASP A 140 -18.87 18.65 -0.42
CA ASP A 140 -18.60 17.49 0.42
C ASP A 140 -19.76 16.48 0.44
N ASP A 141 -21.00 16.96 0.63
CA ASP A 141 -22.17 16.07 0.73
C ASP A 141 -22.43 15.29 -0.57
N ASP A 142 -22.25 15.94 -1.73
CA ASP A 142 -22.43 15.31 -3.03
C ASP A 142 -21.29 14.34 -3.35
N ILE A 143 -20.04 14.70 -3.03
CA ILE A 143 -18.88 13.81 -3.19
C ILE A 143 -19.03 12.58 -2.29
N ALA A 144 -19.39 12.77 -1.01
CA ALA A 144 -19.64 11.69 -0.06
C ALA A 144 -20.77 10.76 -0.52
N LYS A 145 -21.81 11.33 -1.16
CA LYS A 145 -22.89 10.55 -1.77
C LYS A 145 -22.37 9.69 -2.92
N VAL A 146 -21.58 10.25 -3.82
CA VAL A 146 -21.03 9.49 -4.95
C VAL A 146 -20.06 8.40 -4.50
N PHE A 147 -19.29 8.60 -3.43
CA PHE A 147 -18.49 7.52 -2.83
C PHE A 147 -19.37 6.33 -2.39
N ARG A 148 -20.54 6.58 -1.77
CA ARG A 148 -21.48 5.52 -1.39
C ARG A 148 -22.10 4.82 -2.59
N GLU A 149 -22.55 5.60 -3.57
CA GLU A 149 -23.29 5.07 -4.72
C GLU A 149 -22.40 4.45 -5.80
N SER A 150 -21.10 4.74 -5.80
CA SER A 150 -20.14 4.19 -6.75
C SER A 150 -19.75 2.74 -6.47
N GLY A 151 -20.00 2.26 -5.25
CA GLY A 151 -19.49 0.97 -4.77
C GLY A 151 -18.01 1.02 -4.36
N TYR A 152 -17.35 2.19 -4.42
CA TYR A 152 -15.94 2.33 -4.08
C TYR A 152 -15.65 1.88 -2.64
N LEU A 153 -16.51 2.29 -1.69
CA LEU A 153 -16.41 1.93 -0.28
C LEU A 153 -16.63 0.43 0.00
N ASP A 154 -17.12 -0.32 -0.98
CA ASP A 154 -17.52 -1.73 -0.87
C ASP A 154 -16.64 -2.68 -1.67
N LEU A 155 -15.65 -2.18 -2.42
CA LEU A 155 -14.77 -3.01 -3.28
C LEU A 155 -14.09 -4.16 -2.52
N TRP A 156 -13.76 -3.95 -1.25
CA TRP A 156 -13.12 -4.95 -0.40
C TRP A 156 -13.98 -6.21 -0.20
N LYS A 157 -15.31 -6.11 -0.31
CA LYS A 157 -16.23 -7.24 -0.15
C LYS A 157 -16.03 -8.30 -1.23
N ILE A 158 -15.63 -7.89 -2.44
CA ILE A 158 -15.39 -8.80 -3.56
C ILE A 158 -14.32 -9.85 -3.20
N ASP A 159 -13.21 -9.42 -2.58
CA ASP A 159 -12.16 -10.37 -2.17
C ASP A 159 -12.63 -11.29 -1.04
N PHE A 160 -13.45 -10.80 -0.11
CA PHE A 160 -14.03 -11.66 0.93
C PHE A 160 -14.98 -12.73 0.37
N GLU A 161 -15.78 -12.37 -0.63
CA GLU A 161 -16.70 -13.30 -1.29
C GLU A 161 -15.96 -14.36 -2.10
N VAL A 162 -14.90 -13.96 -2.83
CA VAL A 162 -14.12 -14.87 -3.68
C VAL A 162 -13.14 -15.71 -2.85
N ASN A 163 -12.51 -15.12 -1.83
CA ASN A 163 -11.43 -15.72 -1.05
C ASN A 163 -11.68 -15.65 0.47
N PRO A 164 -12.77 -16.25 0.99
CA PRO A 164 -13.04 -16.22 2.43
C PRO A 164 -11.92 -16.86 3.27
N TRP A 165 -11.18 -17.80 2.67
CA TRP A 165 -10.03 -18.48 3.25
C TRP A 165 -8.83 -17.56 3.51
N HIS A 166 -8.73 -16.39 2.86
CA HIS A 166 -7.72 -15.39 3.22
C HIS A 166 -7.92 -14.86 4.65
N TYR A 167 -9.16 -14.85 5.15
CA TYR A 167 -9.55 -14.14 6.36
C TYR A 167 -10.04 -15.06 7.49
N SER A 168 -9.94 -16.38 7.31
CA SER A 168 -10.34 -17.36 8.32
C SER A 168 -9.44 -18.57 8.26
N LEU A 169 -8.78 -18.88 9.38
CA LEU A 169 -7.92 -20.06 9.49
C LEU A 169 -8.72 -21.35 9.28
N ASP A 170 -9.97 -21.39 9.74
CA ASP A 170 -10.86 -22.55 9.55
C ASP A 170 -11.21 -22.75 8.07
N GLU A 171 -11.50 -21.68 7.33
CA GLU A 171 -11.74 -21.77 5.88
C GLU A 171 -10.47 -22.15 5.13
N MET A 172 -9.31 -21.61 5.53
CA MET A 172 -8.02 -22.00 4.95
C MET A 172 -7.69 -23.48 5.23
N ALA A 173 -8.02 -23.98 6.42
CA ALA A 173 -7.83 -25.39 6.76
C ALA A 173 -8.71 -26.32 5.90
N LYS A 174 -9.91 -25.90 5.49
CA LYS A 174 -10.74 -26.68 4.55
C LYS A 174 -10.13 -26.78 3.15
N MET A 175 -9.26 -25.86 2.78
CA MET A 175 -8.54 -25.86 1.50
C MET A 175 -7.33 -26.81 1.51
N ASN A 176 -6.96 -27.35 2.68
CA ASN A 176 -5.75 -28.12 2.92
C ASN A 176 -5.80 -29.54 2.31
N ARG A 177 -5.70 -29.61 0.98
CA ARG A 177 -5.69 -30.85 0.19
C ARG A 177 -4.35 -31.04 -0.51
N PRO A 178 -3.90 -32.29 -0.76
CA PRO A 178 -2.60 -32.55 -1.38
C PRO A 178 -2.39 -31.84 -2.73
N ASP A 179 -3.46 -31.68 -3.52
CA ASP A 179 -3.45 -31.00 -4.83
C ASP A 179 -3.27 -29.47 -4.75
N ARG A 180 -3.47 -28.86 -3.58
CA ARG A 180 -3.43 -27.40 -3.37
C ARG A 180 -2.40 -26.94 -2.33
N MET A 181 -1.73 -27.90 -1.69
CA MET A 181 -0.84 -27.63 -0.57
C MET A 181 0.29 -26.67 -0.97
N GLU A 182 0.89 -26.88 -2.14
CA GLU A 182 2.00 -26.05 -2.60
C GLU A 182 1.53 -24.64 -2.99
N ASP A 183 0.36 -24.50 -3.64
CA ASP A 183 -0.22 -23.19 -3.95
C ASP A 183 -0.56 -22.39 -2.68
N LEU A 184 -1.17 -23.05 -1.68
CA LEU A 184 -1.48 -22.43 -0.38
C LEU A 184 -0.21 -22.02 0.35
N ARG A 185 0.83 -22.85 0.30
CA ARG A 185 2.14 -22.55 0.88
C ARG A 185 2.79 -21.36 0.17
N GLY A 186 2.80 -21.35 -1.16
CA GLY A 186 3.32 -20.23 -1.98
C GLY A 186 2.61 -18.92 -1.64
N TYR A 187 1.28 -18.93 -1.66
CA TYR A 187 0.47 -17.78 -1.24
C TYR A 187 0.80 -17.29 0.17
N ALA A 188 0.91 -18.21 1.14
CA ALA A 188 1.15 -17.84 2.52
C ALA A 188 2.56 -17.26 2.71
N ILE A 189 3.56 -17.83 2.03
CA ILE A 189 4.93 -17.32 2.00
C ILE A 189 4.95 -15.91 1.42
N ASP A 190 4.34 -15.69 0.26
CA ASP A 190 4.33 -14.37 -0.38
C ASP A 190 3.57 -13.33 0.46
N THR A 191 2.52 -13.75 1.18
CA THR A 191 1.78 -12.89 2.09
C THR A 191 2.62 -12.45 3.31
N ILE A 192 3.47 -13.32 3.87
CA ILE A 192 4.32 -12.98 5.02
C ILE A 192 5.64 -12.30 4.65
N LYS A 193 6.06 -12.33 3.37
CA LYS A 193 7.22 -11.56 2.89
C LYS A 193 6.99 -10.05 2.95
N GLU A 194 5.73 -9.62 2.97
CA GLU A 194 5.33 -8.22 3.14
C GLU A 194 4.57 -8.03 4.47
N PHE A 195 4.89 -8.82 5.49
CA PHE A 195 4.11 -8.86 6.75
C PHE A 195 3.88 -7.48 7.37
N HIS A 196 4.86 -6.58 7.25
CA HIS A 196 4.78 -5.20 7.73
C HIS A 196 4.64 -4.19 6.58
N SER A 197 5.42 -4.36 5.51
CA SER A 197 5.43 -3.43 4.37
C SER A 197 4.11 -3.40 3.60
N GLY A 198 3.29 -4.44 3.69
CA GLY A 198 2.00 -4.47 3.02
C GLY A 198 0.88 -3.72 3.76
N ASN A 199 0.97 -3.59 5.08
CA ASN A 199 -0.08 -2.95 5.91
C ASN A 199 0.05 -1.43 5.97
N TRP A 200 1.29 -0.89 5.97
CA TRP A 200 1.49 0.55 6.19
C TRP A 200 0.80 1.44 5.14
N ARG A 201 0.54 0.92 3.93
CA ARG A 201 -0.19 1.68 2.90
C ARG A 201 -1.60 2.12 3.36
N TYR A 202 -2.33 1.25 4.04
CA TYR A 202 -3.66 1.58 4.54
C TYR A 202 -3.56 2.43 5.79
N ALA A 203 -2.57 2.17 6.65
CA ALA A 203 -2.29 2.97 7.82
C ALA A 203 -1.95 4.44 7.49
N CYS A 204 -1.17 4.69 6.44
CA CYS A 204 -0.91 6.06 5.97
C CYS A 204 -2.20 6.78 5.58
N ASN A 205 -3.11 6.10 4.89
CA ASN A 205 -4.41 6.67 4.55
C ASN A 205 -5.28 6.90 5.80
N VAL A 206 -5.23 6.02 6.79
CA VAL A 206 -5.90 6.25 8.09
C VAL A 206 -5.43 7.57 8.70
N LEU A 207 -4.12 7.81 8.78
CA LEU A 207 -3.58 9.03 9.39
C LEU A 207 -3.89 10.28 8.57
N HIS A 208 -3.80 10.18 7.24
CA HIS A 208 -4.16 11.24 6.32
C HIS A 208 -5.62 11.69 6.51
N TYR A 209 -6.57 10.76 6.41
CA TYR A 209 -7.99 11.10 6.56
C TYR A 209 -8.38 11.42 8.01
N GLU A 210 -7.68 10.87 9.01
CA GLU A 210 -7.89 11.27 10.41
C GLU A 210 -7.45 12.71 10.66
N ALA A 211 -6.31 13.13 10.10
CA ALA A 211 -5.84 14.51 10.18
C ALA A 211 -6.79 15.48 9.46
N MET A 212 -7.22 15.14 8.24
CA MET A 212 -8.16 15.96 7.46
C MET A 212 -9.53 16.07 8.15
N HIS A 213 -10.09 14.94 8.60
CA HIS A 213 -11.35 14.93 9.31
C HIS A 213 -11.27 15.72 10.62
N LYS A 214 -10.17 15.60 11.38
CA LYS A 214 -9.97 16.39 12.60
C LYS A 214 -9.88 17.89 12.31
N ALA A 215 -9.28 18.27 11.19
CA ALA A 215 -9.12 19.68 10.82
C ALA A 215 -10.43 20.32 10.36
N ASN A 216 -11.19 19.62 9.51
CA ASN A 216 -12.29 20.23 8.76
C ASN A 216 -13.65 19.53 8.91
N GLY A 217 -13.70 18.34 9.51
CA GLY A 217 -14.94 17.64 9.85
C GLY A 217 -15.76 17.16 8.65
N ARG A 218 -15.14 16.95 7.48
CA ARG A 218 -15.84 16.55 6.26
C ARG A 218 -16.42 15.15 6.36
N THR A 219 -17.60 14.96 5.77
CA THR A 219 -18.27 13.67 5.65
C THR A 219 -17.47 12.72 4.77
N THR A 220 -16.93 13.21 3.66
CA THR A 220 -16.08 12.41 2.76
C THR A 220 -14.87 11.84 3.50
N ASP A 221 -14.16 12.68 4.27
CA ASP A 221 -13.00 12.25 5.07
C ASP A 221 -13.39 11.18 6.10
N ALA A 222 -14.56 11.34 6.75
CA ALA A 222 -15.05 10.36 7.71
C ALA A 222 -15.32 8.98 7.08
N GLN A 223 -15.87 8.96 5.86
CA GLN A 223 -16.13 7.72 5.12
C GLN A 223 -14.84 7.02 4.70
N LEU A 224 -13.89 7.78 4.17
CA LEU A 224 -12.59 7.26 3.75
C LEU A 224 -11.78 6.78 4.96
N LEU A 225 -11.80 7.53 6.07
CA LEU A 225 -11.22 7.08 7.33
C LEU A 225 -11.81 5.75 7.81
N ALA A 226 -13.14 5.60 7.78
CA ALA A 226 -13.80 4.36 8.16
C ALA A 226 -13.40 3.20 7.24
N LEU A 227 -13.34 3.44 5.92
CA LEU A 227 -12.88 2.46 4.93
C LEU A 227 -11.44 2.02 5.23
N TYR A 228 -10.50 2.96 5.38
CA TYR A 228 -9.09 2.61 5.55
C TYR A 228 -8.79 1.97 6.92
N LYS A 229 -9.54 2.32 7.98
CA LYS A 229 -9.49 1.58 9.25
C LYS A 229 -9.93 0.12 9.07
N LEU A 230 -10.98 -0.12 8.27
CA LEU A 230 -11.42 -1.48 7.93
C LEU A 230 -10.39 -2.23 7.08
N LEU A 231 -9.83 -1.58 6.05
CA LEU A 231 -8.82 -2.21 5.17
C LEU A 231 -7.55 -2.59 5.93
N THR A 232 -7.10 -1.75 6.86
CA THR A 232 -5.95 -2.04 7.75
C THR A 232 -6.20 -3.30 8.57
N ARG A 233 -7.39 -3.44 9.18
CA ARG A 233 -7.77 -4.64 9.94
C ARG A 233 -7.88 -5.88 9.07
N ASN A 234 -8.45 -5.75 7.88
CA ASN A 234 -8.58 -6.87 6.94
C ASN A 234 -7.21 -7.38 6.47
N ASP A 235 -6.28 -6.47 6.16
CA ASP A 235 -4.92 -6.82 5.74
C ASP A 235 -4.13 -7.50 6.87
N GLU A 236 -4.18 -6.96 8.10
CA GLU A 236 -3.60 -7.62 9.27
C GLU A 236 -4.19 -9.02 9.48
N LYS A 237 -5.53 -9.15 9.43
CA LYS A 237 -6.21 -10.44 9.59
C LYS A 237 -5.71 -11.44 8.54
N ARG A 238 -5.60 -11.02 7.28
CA ARG A 238 -5.13 -11.86 6.18
C ARG A 238 -3.70 -12.37 6.43
N ARG A 239 -2.81 -11.50 6.87
CA ARG A 239 -1.41 -11.85 7.19
C ARG A 239 -1.31 -12.76 8.39
N ASN A 240 -2.08 -12.49 9.44
CA ASN A 240 -2.14 -13.32 10.63
C ASN A 240 -2.65 -14.73 10.30
N VAL A 241 -3.67 -14.87 9.45
CA VAL A 241 -4.17 -16.18 9.00
C VAL A 241 -3.09 -16.96 8.24
N ALA A 242 -2.41 -16.31 7.28
CA ALA A 242 -1.32 -16.92 6.53
C ALA A 242 -0.15 -17.35 7.45
N LEU A 243 0.23 -16.47 8.38
CA LEU A 243 1.27 -16.74 9.37
C LEU A 243 0.89 -17.92 10.29
N SER A 244 -0.33 -17.94 10.83
CA SER A 244 -0.82 -19.01 11.68
C SER A 244 -0.83 -20.36 10.95
N TRP A 245 -1.29 -20.36 9.70
CA TRP A 245 -1.28 -21.57 8.87
C TRP A 245 0.15 -22.08 8.63
N LEU A 246 1.10 -21.20 8.27
CA LEU A 246 2.50 -21.58 8.12
C LEU A 246 3.13 -22.04 9.44
N LYS A 247 2.85 -21.39 10.58
CA LYS A 247 3.33 -21.84 11.90
C LYS A 247 2.87 -23.28 12.19
N GLN A 248 1.66 -23.65 11.78
CA GLN A 248 1.10 -24.99 11.99
C GLN A 248 1.72 -26.06 11.08
N PHE A 249 1.87 -25.79 9.78
CA PHE A 249 2.25 -26.82 8.80
C PHE A 249 3.71 -26.72 8.32
N TYR A 250 4.28 -25.52 8.32
CA TYR A 250 5.60 -25.20 7.75
C TYR A 250 6.39 -24.19 8.59
N PRO A 251 6.66 -24.46 9.89
CA PRO A 251 7.27 -23.47 10.80
C PRO A 251 8.66 -22.98 10.35
N GLN A 252 9.38 -23.78 9.55
CA GLN A 252 10.67 -23.37 8.99
C GLN A 252 10.54 -22.30 7.91
N GLU A 253 9.43 -22.28 7.16
CA GLU A 253 9.18 -21.24 6.14
C GLU A 253 8.90 -19.90 6.79
N VAL A 254 8.27 -19.88 7.97
CA VAL A 254 8.10 -18.65 8.75
C VAL A 254 9.45 -18.06 9.10
N LYS A 255 10.37 -18.86 9.64
CA LYS A 255 11.70 -18.39 10.05
C LYS A 255 12.51 -17.81 8.88
N LYS A 256 12.33 -18.38 7.68
CA LYS A 256 13.07 -18.00 6.48
C LYS A 256 12.48 -16.77 5.77
N ASN A 257 11.15 -16.66 5.72
CA ASN A 257 10.49 -15.73 4.79
C ASN A 257 9.69 -14.62 5.46
N ILE A 258 9.45 -14.65 6.78
CA ILE A 258 8.74 -13.56 7.43
C ILE A 258 9.54 -12.27 7.29
N GLU A 259 8.87 -11.19 6.86
CA GLU A 259 9.48 -9.88 6.81
C GLU A 259 9.95 -9.43 8.19
N ARG A 260 11.18 -8.93 8.28
CA ARG A 260 11.73 -8.36 9.50
C ARG A 260 12.21 -6.95 9.22
N VAL A 261 11.48 -5.97 9.73
CA VAL A 261 11.88 -4.57 9.67
C VAL A 261 12.50 -4.24 11.03
N GLU A 262 13.81 -4.44 11.15
CA GLU A 262 14.52 -4.27 12.42
C GLU A 262 14.35 -2.83 12.94
N PRO A 263 13.95 -2.64 14.22
CA PRO A 263 13.83 -1.33 14.83
C PRO A 263 15.09 -0.48 14.68
N HIS A 264 14.89 0.81 14.44
CA HIS A 264 15.95 1.82 14.29
C HIS A 264 16.84 1.71 13.03
N THR A 265 16.48 0.86 12.07
CA THR A 265 17.06 0.88 10.72
C THR A 265 16.45 1.99 9.86
N ASP A 266 17.10 2.33 8.74
CA ASP A 266 16.58 3.34 7.80
C ASP A 266 15.20 2.97 7.25
N ILE A 267 14.99 1.70 6.91
CA ILE A 267 13.69 1.20 6.44
C ILE A 267 12.63 1.32 7.55
N TRP A 268 12.98 1.02 8.81
CA TRP A 268 12.08 1.20 9.94
C TRP A 268 11.67 2.67 10.12
N PHE A 269 12.64 3.59 10.11
CA PHE A 269 12.35 5.02 10.20
C PHE A 269 11.53 5.52 9.01
N SER A 270 11.80 5.03 7.80
CA SER A 270 11.03 5.41 6.61
C SER A 270 9.55 5.04 6.70
N ILE A 271 9.22 3.96 7.44
CA ILE A 271 7.85 3.55 7.72
C ILE A 271 7.30 4.37 8.89
N VAL A 272 7.98 4.35 10.05
CA VAL A 272 7.48 4.94 11.30
C VAL A 272 7.35 6.46 11.21
N ASP A 273 8.16 7.16 10.43
CA ASP A 273 7.95 8.60 10.17
C ASP A 273 6.58 8.90 9.54
N ARG A 274 6.06 7.96 8.75
CA ARG A 274 4.78 8.12 8.05
C ARG A 274 3.60 7.67 8.89
N VAL A 275 3.80 6.66 9.74
CA VAL A 275 2.71 6.03 10.50
C VAL A 275 2.65 6.40 11.98
N GLU A 276 3.78 6.76 12.60
CA GLU A 276 3.85 7.20 13.99
C GLU A 276 5.05 8.15 14.18
N PRO A 277 4.97 9.39 13.67
CA PRO A 277 6.11 10.32 13.67
C PRO A 277 6.59 10.69 15.08
N ARG A 278 5.72 10.61 16.09
CA ARG A 278 6.12 10.86 17.49
C ARG A 278 7.04 9.77 18.02
N LEU A 279 6.74 8.51 17.73
CA LEU A 279 7.62 7.39 18.09
C LEU A 279 8.97 7.51 17.39
N ALA A 280 8.98 7.86 16.10
CA ALA A 280 10.23 8.08 15.37
C ALA A 280 11.09 9.20 16.00
N ALA A 281 10.47 10.32 16.39
CA ALA A 281 11.17 11.43 17.06
C ALA A 281 11.75 11.03 18.42
N ILE A 282 10.98 10.29 19.22
CA ILE A 282 11.44 9.73 20.51
C ILE A 282 12.62 8.81 20.29
N ALA A 283 12.49 7.83 19.39
CA ALA A 283 13.55 6.88 19.08
C ALA A 283 14.85 7.57 18.64
N ARG A 284 14.79 8.54 17.72
CA ARG A 284 15.97 9.32 17.29
C ARG A 284 16.62 10.09 18.45
N THR A 285 15.80 10.69 19.31
CA THR A 285 16.30 11.43 20.48
C THR A 285 17.02 10.48 21.44
N SER A 286 16.42 9.34 21.75
CA SER A 286 17.02 8.34 22.63
C SER A 286 18.30 7.75 22.05
N ILE A 287 18.35 7.48 20.73
CA ILE A 287 19.58 7.02 20.05
C ILE A 287 20.66 8.09 20.13
N SER A 288 20.31 9.36 19.90
CA SER A 288 21.28 10.46 19.98
C SER A 288 21.82 10.66 21.40
N CYS A 289 21.01 10.44 22.43
CA CYS A 289 21.42 10.59 23.83
C CYS A 289 22.27 9.42 24.33
N THR A 290 21.96 8.20 23.90
CA THR A 290 22.62 6.97 24.36
C THR A 290 23.81 6.56 23.49
N GLY A 291 23.84 7.00 22.23
CA GLY A 291 24.80 6.54 21.23
C GLY A 291 24.56 5.10 20.76
N SER A 292 23.40 4.52 21.06
CA SER A 292 23.08 3.12 20.76
C SER A 292 21.75 3.00 20.02
N VAL A 293 21.67 2.04 19.10
CA VAL A 293 20.42 1.62 18.45
C VAL A 293 19.77 0.42 19.16
N TYR A 294 20.44 -0.17 20.14
CA TYR A 294 19.97 -1.32 20.93
C TYR A 294 19.30 -0.89 22.23
N ILE A 295 18.38 0.06 22.11
CA ILE A 295 17.64 0.67 23.22
C ILE A 295 16.14 0.60 22.96
N CYS A 296 15.34 0.89 23.98
CA CYS A 296 13.89 0.86 23.86
C CYS A 296 13.41 2.00 22.94
N SER A 297 12.63 1.68 21.90
CA SER A 297 12.01 2.65 20.99
C SER A 297 11.06 3.62 21.70
N SER A 298 10.57 3.27 22.89
CA SER A 298 9.60 4.10 23.64
C SER A 298 10.23 4.95 24.75
N CYS A 299 11.27 4.48 25.46
CA CYS A 299 11.86 5.20 26.60
C CYS A 299 13.39 5.38 26.52
N GLY A 300 14.09 4.64 25.66
CA GLY A 300 15.55 4.67 25.57
C GLY A 300 16.30 3.74 26.53
N ASP A 301 15.61 2.97 27.37
CA ASP A 301 16.24 2.04 28.33
C ASP A 301 16.81 0.78 27.68
N ASP A 302 17.70 0.10 28.42
CA ASP A 302 18.23 -1.25 28.18
C ASP A 302 18.07 -2.14 29.44
N PRO A 303 18.10 -3.49 29.32
CA PRO A 303 18.13 -4.29 28.10
C PRO A 303 16.79 -4.32 27.35
N THR A 304 16.82 -4.73 26.08
CA THR A 304 15.63 -4.77 25.22
C THR A 304 15.52 -6.04 24.40
N ASN A 305 14.29 -6.36 23.99
CA ASN A 305 14.00 -7.37 22.97
C ASN A 305 13.16 -6.76 21.84
N ASP A 306 13.14 -7.44 20.69
CA ASP A 306 12.33 -7.05 19.53
C ASP A 306 10.98 -7.80 19.55
N TYR A 307 9.90 -7.06 19.31
CA TYR A 307 8.53 -7.55 19.38
C TYR A 307 7.75 -7.27 18.10
N PHE A 308 6.93 -8.24 17.71
CA PHE A 308 5.81 -8.05 16.80
C PHE A 308 4.57 -7.55 17.55
N LEU A 309 3.86 -6.60 16.94
CA LEU A 309 2.54 -6.17 17.41
C LEU A 309 1.46 -6.92 16.63
N LEU A 310 0.82 -7.90 17.27
CA LEU A 310 -0.16 -8.80 16.62
C LEU A 310 -1.53 -8.15 16.36
N ASN A 311 -1.79 -7.01 17.00
CA ASN A 311 -2.99 -6.19 16.82
C ASN A 311 -2.63 -4.75 16.42
N ALA A 312 -1.61 -4.61 15.56
CA ALA A 312 -1.13 -3.33 15.07
C ALA A 312 -2.25 -2.53 14.40
N ALA A 313 -3.16 -3.15 13.66
CA ALA A 313 -4.28 -2.46 13.01
C ALA A 313 -5.19 -1.71 13.98
N GLU A 314 -5.26 -2.12 15.26
CA GLU A 314 -6.00 -1.40 16.30
C GLU A 314 -5.11 -0.53 17.19
N ALA A 315 -3.94 -1.04 17.58
CA ALA A 315 -3.08 -0.38 18.57
C ALA A 315 -2.13 0.65 17.94
N MET A 316 -1.48 0.31 16.84
CA MET A 316 -0.53 1.17 16.13
C MET A 316 -0.51 0.86 14.63
N PRO A 317 -1.50 1.37 13.85
CA PRO A 317 -1.65 1.01 12.45
C PRO A 317 -0.35 1.20 11.66
N GLY A 318 0.11 0.14 10.98
CA GLY A 318 1.28 0.18 10.10
C GLY A 318 2.64 0.24 10.78
N VAL A 319 2.73 0.36 12.10
CA VAL A 319 4.00 0.26 12.81
C VAL A 319 4.51 -1.18 12.71
N PRO A 320 5.77 -1.39 12.26
CA PRO A 320 6.25 -2.73 11.96
C PRO A 320 6.62 -3.50 13.25
N MET A 321 7.88 -3.44 13.66
CA MET A 321 8.39 -4.04 14.90
C MET A 321 8.75 -2.95 15.90
N LEU A 322 8.78 -3.30 17.19
CA LEU A 322 9.22 -2.41 18.26
C LEU A 322 10.35 -3.07 19.05
N ARG A 323 11.38 -2.29 19.38
CA ARG A 323 12.40 -2.70 20.36
C ARG A 323 11.99 -2.15 21.71
N LEU A 324 11.73 -3.01 22.69
CA LEU A 324 11.14 -2.60 23.97
C LEU A 324 11.91 -3.20 25.15
N CYS A 325 12.04 -2.42 26.23
CA CYS A 325 12.44 -2.91 27.55
C CYS A 325 11.24 -3.57 28.26
N ASP A 326 11.50 -4.37 29.29
CA ASP A 326 10.48 -5.12 30.02
C ASP A 326 9.38 -4.22 30.61
N ASP A 327 9.75 -3.03 31.10
CA ASP A 327 8.80 -2.05 31.64
C ASP A 327 7.84 -1.55 30.56
N CYS A 328 8.37 -1.18 29.38
CA CYS A 328 7.53 -0.76 28.26
C CYS A 328 6.64 -1.89 27.74
N VAL A 329 7.11 -3.13 27.73
CA VAL A 329 6.28 -4.29 27.38
C VAL A 329 5.11 -4.45 28.36
N ALA A 330 5.38 -4.36 29.67
CA ALA A 330 4.35 -4.47 30.70
C ALA A 330 3.31 -3.33 30.58
N ILE A 331 3.77 -2.10 30.41
CA ILE A 331 2.91 -0.92 30.23
C ILE A 331 2.02 -1.11 29.00
N ARG A 332 2.59 -1.43 27.84
CA ARG A 332 1.85 -1.53 26.58
C ARG A 332 0.83 -2.67 26.58
N ARG A 333 1.16 -3.82 27.17
CA ARG A 333 0.20 -4.92 27.38
C ARG A 333 -0.98 -4.49 28.24
N ASN A 334 -0.76 -3.67 29.28
CA ASN A 334 -1.84 -3.13 30.10
C ASN A 334 -2.76 -2.17 29.31
N TYR A 335 -2.26 -1.53 28.26
CA TYR A 335 -3.05 -0.73 27.32
C TYR A 335 -3.72 -1.55 26.20
N GLY A 336 -3.59 -2.88 26.21
CA GLY A 336 -4.27 -3.78 25.28
C GLY A 336 -3.45 -4.21 24.07
N GLU A 337 -2.14 -3.90 24.03
CA GLU A 337 -1.25 -4.35 22.97
C GLU A 337 -0.87 -5.83 23.10
N LYS A 338 -0.89 -6.56 21.98
CA LYS A 338 -0.53 -7.97 21.90
C LYS A 338 0.87 -8.11 21.30
N LEU A 339 1.87 -8.22 22.17
CA LEU A 339 3.28 -8.29 21.80
C LEU A 339 3.81 -9.74 21.81
N GLU A 340 4.31 -10.22 20.66
CA GLU A 340 5.01 -11.50 20.49
C GLU A 340 6.52 -11.25 20.33
N SER A 341 7.33 -11.89 21.18
CA SER A 341 8.80 -11.81 21.09
C SER A 341 9.31 -12.62 19.90
N ILE A 342 10.40 -12.18 19.29
CA ILE A 342 11.01 -12.80 18.10
C ILE A 342 12.05 -13.85 18.46
#